data_AF-F7PTU6-F1
#
_entry.id   AF-F7PTU6-F1
#
_cell.length_a   1.000
_cell.length_b   1.000
_cell.length_c   1.000
_cell.angle_alpha   90.00
_cell.angle_beta   90.00
_cell.angle_gamma   90.00
#
_symmetry.space_group_name_H-M   'P 1'
#
loop_
_entity.id
_entity.type
_entity.pdbx_description
1 polymer ?
#
loop_
_entity_poly.entity_id
_entity_poly.type
_entity_poly.pdbx_seq_one_letter_code
_entity_poly.pdbx_strand_id
1 'polypeptide(L)'
;MFKKGFLLLAMLGVMLTLAACSSEEEAKITDSYVYSETAPYEYQGAEIGSTVESYRLNLYDDGTYNMVRTGVTVISGSNAGTTVWESFGTYEKGDKVDGFTSLTLSDANRAIYTSYSTMGGFSFNYDSEKVEDWSIVELGGGIEVEDKADFLSNVEGKTVFIVLNSANDETAQLSFEGLE
;
A
#
# COMPACT_ATOMS: atom_id res chain seq x y z
N MET A 1 55.91 -59.43 -5.08
CA MET A 1 55.96 -59.28 -6.56
C MET A 1 55.11 -58.07 -6.91
N PHE A 2 55.63 -56.84 -6.84
CA PHE A 2 56.37 -56.07 -7.86
C PHE A 2 55.63 -55.77 -9.18
N LYS A 3 55.41 -54.45 -9.38
CA LYS A 3 55.42 -53.68 -10.65
C LYS A 3 54.15 -53.84 -11.52
N LYS A 4 53.51 -52.83 -12.14
CA LYS A 4 53.75 -51.42 -12.53
C LYS A 4 52.34 -50.78 -12.63
N GLY A 5 52.04 -49.49 -12.53
CA GLY A 5 52.79 -48.26 -12.77
C GLY A 5 51.89 -47.31 -13.58
N PHE A 6 51.71 -46.08 -13.07
CA PHE A 6 51.54 -44.81 -13.81
C PHE A 6 50.51 -44.71 -14.95
N LEU A 7 49.52 -43.82 -14.81
CA LEU A 7 49.58 -42.46 -15.38
C LEU A 7 48.43 -41.56 -14.87
N LEU A 8 48.78 -40.32 -14.53
CA LEU A 8 47.89 -39.17 -14.34
C LEU A 8 47.06 -38.90 -15.60
N LEU A 9 45.80 -38.48 -15.43
CA LEU A 9 45.27 -37.37 -16.22
C LEU A 9 44.26 -36.57 -15.38
N ALA A 10 44.56 -35.28 -15.21
CA ALA A 10 43.67 -34.32 -14.60
C ALA A 10 42.41 -34.15 -15.46
N MET A 11 41.23 -34.13 -14.82
CA MET A 11 40.09 -33.43 -15.39
C MET A 11 39.54 -32.43 -14.38
N LEU A 12 39.81 -31.19 -14.75
CA LEU A 12 39.20 -29.95 -14.32
C LEU A 12 37.67 -30.10 -14.37
N GLY A 13 37.03 -30.28 -13.22
CA GLY A 13 35.58 -30.24 -13.06
C GLY A 13 35.22 -29.00 -12.25
N VAL A 14 34.78 -27.97 -12.97
CA VAL A 14 34.34 -26.67 -12.50
C VAL A 14 33.54 -26.77 -11.21
N MET A 15 33.95 -26.01 -10.19
CA MET A 15 33.10 -25.71 -9.04
C MET A 15 31.83 -25.04 -9.57
N LEU A 16 30.73 -25.79 -9.60
CA LEU A 16 29.40 -25.19 -9.61
C LEU A 16 29.20 -24.60 -8.22
N THR A 17 29.68 -23.37 -8.03
CA THR A 17 29.13 -22.49 -7.02
C THR A 17 27.66 -22.31 -7.40
N LEU A 18 26.78 -23.12 -6.80
CA LEU A 18 25.39 -22.72 -6.66
C LEU A 18 25.42 -21.39 -5.90
N ALA A 19 25.34 -20.30 -6.65
CA ALA A 19 24.85 -19.05 -6.11
C ALA A 19 23.50 -19.40 -5.50
N ALA A 20 23.45 -19.40 -4.17
CA ALA A 20 22.20 -19.32 -3.45
C ALA A 20 21.52 -18.04 -3.94
N CYS A 21 20.61 -18.17 -4.91
CA CYS A 21 19.55 -17.20 -5.06
C CYS A 21 18.81 -17.24 -3.73
N SER A 22 19.05 -16.23 -2.89
CA SER A 22 18.17 -15.95 -1.78
C SER A 22 16.81 -15.66 -2.39
N SER A 23 15.95 -16.68 -2.44
CA SER A 23 14.52 -16.44 -2.43
C SER A 23 14.25 -15.82 -1.06
N GLU A 24 14.35 -14.50 -0.95
CA GLU A 24 13.66 -13.80 0.12
C GLU A 24 12.20 -14.26 0.01
N GLU A 25 11.73 -14.92 1.06
CA GLU A 25 10.35 -15.36 1.14
C GLU A 25 9.50 -14.09 1.16
N GLU A 26 8.66 -13.90 0.14
CA GLU A 26 7.75 -12.75 0.11
C GLU A 26 6.83 -12.80 1.35
N ALA A 27 6.70 -11.66 2.03
CA ALA A 27 5.85 -11.53 3.20
C ALA A 27 4.41 -11.93 2.86
N LYS A 28 3.76 -12.69 3.75
CA LYS A 28 2.40 -13.22 3.50
C LYS A 28 1.37 -12.32 4.17
N ILE A 29 0.29 -12.03 3.45
CA ILE A 29 -0.86 -11.35 4.01
C ILE A 29 -1.46 -12.22 5.11
N THR A 30 -1.54 -11.69 6.33
CA THR A 30 -2.17 -12.34 7.48
C THR A 30 -3.63 -11.92 7.62
N ASP A 31 -3.91 -10.63 7.43
CA ASP A 31 -5.26 -10.06 7.57
C ASP A 31 -5.52 -9.00 6.49
N SER A 32 -6.79 -8.82 6.13
CA SER A 32 -7.25 -7.75 5.23
C SER A 32 -8.55 -7.13 5.75
N TYR A 33 -8.55 -5.80 5.85
CA TYR A 33 -9.67 -5.02 6.38
C TYR A 33 -10.10 -3.95 5.40
N VAL A 34 -11.40 -3.70 5.31
CA VAL A 34 -11.96 -2.71 4.40
C VAL A 34 -12.85 -1.72 5.14
N TYR A 35 -12.81 -0.47 4.69
CA TYR A 35 -13.73 0.61 5.07
C TYR A 35 -14.15 1.35 3.80
N SER A 36 -15.38 1.84 3.73
CA SER A 36 -15.80 2.72 2.65
C SER A 36 -16.88 3.68 3.12
N GLU A 37 -16.82 4.89 2.61
CA GLU A 37 -17.80 5.93 2.89
C GLU A 37 -18.17 6.67 1.60
N THR A 38 -19.29 7.37 1.64
CA THR A 38 -19.77 8.18 0.52
C THR A 38 -20.21 9.53 1.06
N ALA A 39 -19.74 10.59 0.41
CA ALA A 39 -20.07 11.96 0.74
C ALA A 39 -20.60 12.68 -0.51
N PRO A 40 -21.40 13.75 -0.36
CA PRO A 40 -21.75 14.64 -1.47
C PRO A 40 -20.49 15.24 -2.11
N TYR A 41 -20.50 15.40 -3.43
CA TYR A 41 -19.49 16.17 -4.16
C TYR A 41 -20.09 17.51 -4.57
N GLU A 42 -19.52 18.59 -4.02
CA GLU A 42 -19.95 19.95 -4.29
C GLU A 42 -18.95 20.70 -5.17
N TYR A 43 -19.48 21.46 -6.14
CA TYR A 43 -18.70 22.38 -6.96
C TYR A 43 -19.42 23.72 -7.02
N GLN A 44 -18.72 24.80 -6.65
CA GLN A 44 -19.27 26.16 -6.59
C GLN A 44 -20.56 26.28 -5.74
N GLY A 45 -20.65 25.51 -4.65
CA GLY A 45 -21.78 25.53 -3.72
C GLY A 45 -23.04 24.78 -4.21
N ALA A 46 -22.92 24.00 -5.28
CA ALA A 46 -23.97 23.08 -5.73
C ALA A 46 -23.47 21.63 -5.61
N GLU A 47 -24.29 20.76 -5.02
CA GLU A 47 -24.09 19.31 -5.10
C GLU A 47 -24.32 18.86 -6.54
N ILE A 48 -23.29 18.29 -7.16
CA ILE A 48 -23.32 17.83 -8.55
C ILE A 48 -22.97 16.34 -8.68
N GLY A 49 -22.72 15.66 -7.55
CA GLY A 49 -22.27 14.29 -7.54
C GLY A 49 -22.02 13.74 -6.14
N SER A 50 -21.23 12.68 -6.08
CA SER A 50 -20.77 12.06 -4.84
C SER A 50 -19.30 11.71 -4.92
N THR A 51 -18.59 11.77 -3.81
CA THR A 51 -17.26 11.16 -3.64
C THR A 51 -17.41 9.86 -2.87
N VAL A 52 -16.78 8.80 -3.34
CA VAL A 52 -16.65 7.53 -2.61
C VAL A 52 -15.19 7.38 -2.21
N GLU A 53 -14.93 7.27 -0.91
CA GLU A 53 -13.61 6.94 -0.38
C GLU A 53 -13.64 5.50 0.12
N SER A 54 -12.64 4.70 -0.26
CA SER A 54 -12.51 3.32 0.18
C SER A 54 -11.08 3.04 0.61
N TYR A 55 -10.94 2.25 1.66
CA TYR A 55 -9.67 1.89 2.26
C TYR A 55 -9.59 0.38 2.34
N ARG A 56 -8.45 -0.18 1.95
CA ARG A 56 -8.10 -1.57 2.17
C ARG A 56 -6.75 -1.63 2.86
N LEU A 57 -6.73 -2.17 4.07
CA LEU A 57 -5.51 -2.41 4.84
C LEU A 57 -5.18 -3.90 4.77
N ASN A 58 -4.01 -4.24 4.25
CA ASN A 58 -3.43 -5.57 4.35
C ASN A 58 -2.32 -5.55 5.40
N LEU A 59 -2.33 -6.52 6.32
CA LEU A 59 -1.26 -6.75 7.28
C LEU A 59 -0.45 -7.97 6.85
N TYR A 60 0.86 -7.94 7.11
CA TYR A 60 1.78 -9.02 6.76
C TYR A 60 2.36 -9.69 8.00
N ASP A 61 2.88 -10.91 7.84
CA ASP A 61 3.48 -11.73 8.89
C ASP A 61 4.85 -11.23 9.38
N ASP A 62 5.47 -10.30 8.64
CA ASP A 62 6.72 -9.64 8.99
C ASP A 62 6.54 -8.31 9.76
N GLY A 63 5.29 -7.93 10.08
CA GLY A 63 4.96 -6.68 10.78
C GLY A 63 4.85 -5.45 9.87
N THR A 64 4.83 -5.63 8.55
CA THR A 64 4.57 -4.55 7.59
C THR A 64 3.09 -4.43 7.23
N TYR A 65 2.71 -3.29 6.64
CA TYR A 65 1.37 -3.06 6.11
C TYR A 65 1.40 -2.52 4.68
N ASN A 66 0.27 -2.72 3.99
CA ASN A 66 -0.08 -2.05 2.75
C ASN A 66 -1.47 -1.43 2.91
N MET A 67 -1.59 -0.12 2.74
CA MET A 67 -2.86 0.59 2.76
C MET A 67 -3.17 1.12 1.37
N VAL A 68 -4.31 0.72 0.81
CA VAL A 68 -4.84 1.26 -0.44
C VAL A 68 -6.03 2.17 -0.13
N ARG A 69 -5.86 3.48 -0.32
CA ARG A 69 -6.95 4.48 -0.31
C ARG A 69 -7.36 4.78 -1.75
N THR A 70 -8.62 4.53 -2.09
CA THR A 70 -9.19 4.85 -3.40
C THR A 70 -10.31 5.87 -3.25
N GLY A 71 -10.14 7.03 -3.87
CA GLY A 71 -11.15 8.07 -3.99
C GLY A 71 -11.76 8.08 -5.38
N VAL A 72 -13.08 8.07 -5.50
CA VAL A 72 -13.82 8.13 -6.78
C VAL A 72 -14.80 9.29 -6.74
N THR A 73 -14.63 10.24 -7.65
CA THR A 73 -15.63 11.29 -7.89
C THR A 73 -16.63 10.79 -8.93
N VAL A 74 -17.92 10.81 -8.57
CA VAL A 74 -19.02 10.42 -9.45
C VAL A 74 -19.88 11.65 -9.73
N ILE A 75 -20.01 12.05 -10.99
CA ILE A 75 -20.84 13.18 -11.43
C ILE A 75 -21.88 12.64 -12.42
N SER A 76 -23.16 12.97 -12.21
CA SER A 76 -24.27 12.50 -13.07
C SER A 76 -24.27 10.97 -13.29
N GLY A 77 -23.91 10.19 -12.26
CA GLY A 77 -23.85 8.73 -12.31
C GLY A 77 -22.66 8.13 -13.06
N SER A 78 -21.68 8.94 -13.47
CA SER A 78 -20.46 8.50 -14.16
C SER A 78 -19.21 8.81 -13.35
N ASN A 79 -18.20 7.94 -13.43
CA ASN A 79 -16.88 8.21 -12.83
C ASN A 79 -16.21 9.38 -13.56
N ALA A 80 -16.04 10.50 -12.84
CA ALA A 80 -15.40 11.73 -13.29
C ALA A 80 -13.88 11.73 -13.02
N GLY A 81 -13.45 11.01 -11.98
CA GLY A 81 -12.05 10.87 -11.61
C GLY A 81 -11.85 9.83 -10.54
N THR A 82 -10.65 9.24 -10.52
CA THR A 82 -10.24 8.27 -9.53
C THR A 82 -8.82 8.57 -9.10
N THR A 83 -8.60 8.63 -7.80
CA THR A 83 -7.29 8.71 -7.17
C THR A 83 -7.06 7.44 -6.35
N VAL A 84 -5.85 6.91 -6.39
CA VAL A 84 -5.44 5.75 -5.62
C VAL A 84 -4.11 6.09 -4.97
N TRP A 85 -4.07 5.95 -3.66
CA TRP A 85 -2.85 5.95 -2.86
C TRP A 85 -2.61 4.55 -2.33
N GLU A 86 -1.44 4.00 -2.62
CA GLU A 86 -0.97 2.77 -2.02
C GLU A 86 0.26 3.11 -1.17
N SER A 87 0.19 2.89 0.15
CA SER A 87 1.26 3.22 1.10
C SER A 87 1.76 2.01 1.86
N PHE A 88 3.04 2.04 2.22
CA PHE A 88 3.75 0.94 2.86
C PHE A 88 4.51 1.42 4.10
N GLY A 89 4.47 0.61 5.16
CA GLY A 89 5.17 0.89 6.41
C GLY A 89 5.10 -0.29 7.37
N THR A 90 5.29 -0.04 8.65
CA THR A 90 5.16 -1.03 9.73
C THR A 90 3.94 -0.74 10.58
N TYR A 91 3.41 -1.76 11.27
CA TYR A 91 2.29 -1.57 12.18
C TYR A 91 2.57 -2.15 13.57
N GLU A 92 1.93 -1.55 14.57
CA GLU A 92 1.87 -2.09 15.92
C GLU A 92 0.42 -2.41 16.27
N LYS A 93 0.19 -3.66 16.70
CA LYS A 93 -1.13 -4.12 17.17
C LYS A 93 -1.27 -3.84 18.65
N GLY A 94 -2.25 -3.02 18.99
CA GLY A 94 -2.60 -2.73 20.38
C GLY A 94 -3.50 -3.80 20.99
N ASP A 95 -3.90 -3.54 22.23
CA ASP A 95 -4.78 -4.44 22.97
C ASP A 95 -6.19 -4.47 22.37
N LYS A 96 -6.88 -5.60 22.57
CA LYS A 96 -8.29 -5.75 22.24
C LYS A 96 -9.15 -5.26 23.41
N VAL A 97 -9.93 -4.21 23.20
CA VAL A 97 -10.79 -3.57 24.21
C VAL A 97 -12.19 -3.40 23.63
N ASP A 98 -13.21 -3.88 24.35
CA ASP A 98 -14.64 -3.75 24.02
C ASP A 98 -15.03 -4.08 22.56
N GLY A 99 -14.36 -5.08 21.97
CA GLY A 99 -14.63 -5.52 20.59
C GLY A 99 -13.84 -4.76 19.52
N PHE A 100 -12.94 -3.87 19.92
CA PHE A 100 -12.02 -3.15 19.03
C PHE A 100 -10.60 -3.65 19.22
N THR A 101 -9.82 -3.72 18.15
CA THR A 101 -8.35 -3.83 18.24
C THR A 101 -7.75 -2.60 17.58
N SER A 102 -6.92 -1.85 18.32
CA SER A 102 -6.21 -0.72 17.72
C SER A 102 -5.01 -1.19 16.90
N LEU A 103 -4.76 -0.50 15.79
CA LEU A 103 -3.58 -0.67 14.96
C LEU A 103 -2.95 0.70 14.76
N THR A 104 -1.70 0.87 15.18
CA THR A 104 -0.92 2.08 14.90
C THR A 104 -0.06 1.83 13.69
N LEU A 105 -0.35 2.52 12.59
CA LEU A 105 0.44 2.48 11.37
C LEU A 105 1.56 3.52 11.47
N SER A 106 2.79 3.12 11.16
CA SER A 106 3.91 4.06 11.02
C SER A 106 3.67 5.00 9.84
N ASP A 107 4.40 6.11 9.84
CA ASP A 107 4.57 6.90 8.63
C ASP A 107 5.05 6.01 7.49
N ALA A 108 4.50 6.24 6.31
CA ALA A 108 4.85 5.47 5.13
C ALA A 108 6.27 5.79 4.68
N ASN A 109 7.07 4.77 4.37
CA ASN A 109 8.41 4.95 3.81
C ASN A 109 8.40 4.97 2.27
N ARG A 110 7.30 4.48 1.69
CA ARG A 110 7.01 4.45 0.26
C ARG A 110 5.52 4.66 0.06
N ALA A 111 5.19 5.40 -1.00
CA ALA A 111 3.85 5.49 -1.51
C ALA A 111 3.85 5.44 -3.05
N ILE A 112 2.75 4.94 -3.59
CA ILE A 112 2.43 4.95 -5.01
C ILE A 112 1.12 5.72 -5.16
N TYR A 113 1.16 6.77 -5.96
CA TYR A 113 -0.01 7.55 -6.35
C TYR A 113 -0.39 7.21 -7.78
N THR A 114 -1.66 6.89 -8.00
CA THR A 114 -2.26 6.80 -9.34
C THR A 114 -3.45 7.72 -9.38
N SER A 115 -3.60 8.47 -10.48
CA SER A 115 -4.74 9.35 -10.68
C SER A 115 -5.16 9.34 -12.12
N TYR A 116 -6.46 9.28 -12.35
CA TYR A 116 -7.04 9.28 -13.67
C TYR A 116 -8.31 10.12 -13.67
N SER A 117 -8.50 10.93 -14.71
CA SER A 117 -9.75 11.66 -14.91
C SER A 117 -10.24 11.54 -16.34
N THR A 118 -11.47 11.04 -16.50
CA THR A 118 -12.21 11.05 -17.77
C THR A 118 -12.52 12.48 -18.21
N MET A 119 -12.91 13.35 -17.26
CA MET A 119 -13.26 14.75 -17.52
C MET A 119 -12.03 15.63 -17.77
N GLY A 120 -10.95 15.41 -17.02
CA GLY A 120 -9.70 16.15 -17.15
C GLY A 120 -8.76 15.64 -18.24
N GLY A 121 -8.96 14.42 -18.74
CA GLY A 121 -8.17 13.85 -19.83
C GLY A 121 -6.72 13.51 -19.45
N PHE A 122 -6.46 13.20 -18.18
CA PHE A 122 -5.12 12.89 -17.67
C PHE A 122 -5.04 11.53 -16.99
N SER A 123 -3.82 11.01 -16.92
CA SER A 123 -3.47 9.83 -16.12
C SER A 123 -2.05 9.99 -15.58
N PHE A 124 -1.90 9.90 -14.26
CA PHE A 124 -0.62 10.00 -13.56
C PHE A 124 -0.35 8.72 -12.77
N ASN A 125 0.93 8.34 -12.69
CA ASN A 125 1.40 7.28 -11.82
C ASN A 125 2.79 7.67 -11.29
N TYR A 126 2.90 7.83 -9.98
CA TYR A 126 4.15 8.19 -9.31
C TYR A 126 4.43 7.18 -8.20
N ASP A 127 5.64 6.63 -8.20
CA ASP A 127 6.16 5.76 -7.14
C ASP A 127 7.29 6.51 -6.46
N SER A 128 7.13 6.81 -5.17
CA SER A 128 8.08 7.64 -4.40
C SER A 128 9.52 7.11 -4.36
N GLU A 129 9.75 5.84 -4.73
CA GLU A 129 11.10 5.26 -4.87
C GLU A 129 11.69 5.41 -6.27
N LYS A 130 10.87 5.75 -7.27
CA LYS A 130 11.25 5.83 -8.68
C LYS A 130 11.20 7.24 -9.25
N VAL A 131 10.62 8.20 -8.53
CA VAL A 131 10.63 9.61 -8.94
C VAL A 131 12.04 10.16 -8.82
N GLU A 132 12.61 10.57 -9.95
CA GLU A 132 13.93 11.19 -10.05
C GLU A 132 13.86 12.73 -10.09
N ASP A 133 12.76 13.29 -10.59
CA ASP A 133 12.50 14.72 -10.70
C ASP A 133 11.12 15.04 -10.10
N TRP A 134 11.12 15.77 -8.98
CA TRP A 134 9.89 16.12 -8.25
C TRP A 134 9.16 17.32 -8.88
N SER A 135 9.83 18.12 -9.72
CA SER A 135 9.21 19.31 -10.35
C SER A 135 8.09 18.99 -11.35
N ILE A 136 7.94 17.72 -11.73
CA ILE A 136 6.91 17.21 -12.64
C ILE A 136 5.79 16.45 -11.90
N VAL A 137 5.86 16.35 -10.58
CA VAL A 137 4.88 15.63 -9.78
C VAL A 137 3.74 16.59 -9.41
N GLU A 138 2.58 16.32 -9.97
CA GLU A 138 1.34 17.04 -9.68
C GLU A 138 0.26 16.03 -9.29
N LEU A 139 -0.37 16.22 -8.14
CA LEU A 139 -1.50 15.40 -7.71
C LEU A 139 -2.80 15.99 -8.25
N GLY A 140 -3.82 15.14 -8.34
CA GLY A 140 -5.17 15.53 -8.74
C GLY A 140 -5.66 16.72 -7.92
N GLY A 141 -6.21 17.72 -8.61
CA GLY A 141 -6.59 19.00 -8.01
C GLY A 141 -5.55 20.11 -8.17
N GLY A 142 -4.43 19.85 -8.85
CA GLY A 142 -3.38 20.85 -9.08
C GLY A 142 -2.46 21.05 -7.88
N ILE A 143 -2.30 19.99 -7.07
CA ILE A 143 -1.44 20.03 -5.89
C ILE A 143 -0.02 19.74 -6.35
N GLU A 144 0.85 20.74 -6.28
CA GLU A 144 2.27 20.60 -6.54
C GLU A 144 2.95 19.87 -5.37
N VAL A 145 3.95 19.05 -5.67
CA VAL A 145 4.75 18.32 -4.68
C VAL A 145 6.22 18.74 -4.82
N GLU A 146 6.83 19.17 -3.72
CA GLU A 146 8.19 19.71 -3.74
C GLU A 146 9.27 18.62 -3.71
N ASP A 147 9.06 17.57 -2.91
CA ASP A 147 10.00 16.47 -2.72
C ASP A 147 9.32 15.18 -2.21
N LYS A 148 10.13 14.16 -1.91
CA LYS A 148 9.63 12.87 -1.39
C LYS A 148 8.91 13.00 -0.05
N ALA A 149 9.39 13.86 0.85
CA ALA A 149 8.78 14.01 2.17
C ALA A 149 7.40 14.66 2.04
N ASP A 150 7.28 15.69 1.19
CA ASP A 150 6.01 16.32 0.86
C ASP A 150 5.03 15.32 0.22
N PHE A 151 5.50 14.48 -0.72
CA PHE A 151 4.67 13.42 -1.29
C PHE A 151 4.14 12.44 -0.23
N LEU A 152 5.01 11.99 0.68
CA LEU A 152 4.64 11.04 1.73
C LEU A 152 3.73 11.66 2.80
N SER A 153 3.74 12.99 2.99
CA SER A 153 2.81 13.68 3.89
C SER A 153 1.33 13.46 3.53
N ASN A 154 1.04 13.06 2.29
CA ASN A 154 -0.32 12.76 1.83
C ASN A 154 -0.85 11.40 2.33
N VAL A 155 0.01 10.59 2.96
CA VAL A 155 -0.29 9.23 3.48
C VAL A 155 0.38 8.98 4.84
N GLU A 156 0.41 9.98 5.71
CA GLU A 156 0.99 9.89 7.06
C GLU A 156 0.43 8.73 7.89
N GLY A 157 1.26 8.26 8.82
CA GLY A 157 0.92 7.23 9.77
C GLY A 157 -0.27 7.66 10.64
N LYS A 158 -1.07 6.68 11.04
CA LYS A 158 -2.27 6.94 11.84
C LYS A 158 -2.67 5.72 12.64
N THR A 159 -3.41 5.97 13.72
CA THR A 159 -4.13 4.91 14.41
C THR A 159 -5.45 4.63 13.68
N VAL A 160 -5.70 3.35 13.40
CA VAL A 160 -6.97 2.83 12.91
C VAL A 160 -7.48 1.76 13.87
N PHE A 161 -8.77 1.43 13.76
CA PHE A 161 -9.42 0.48 14.63
C PHE A 161 -10.00 -0.66 13.81
N ILE A 162 -9.82 -1.88 14.30
CA ILE A 162 -10.48 -3.07 13.77
C ILE A 162 -11.69 -3.36 14.64
N VAL A 163 -12.88 -3.14 14.10
CA VAL A 163 -14.15 -3.38 14.77
C VAL A 163 -14.57 -4.82 14.53
N LEU A 164 -14.67 -5.60 15.59
CA LEU A 164 -15.13 -6.98 15.52
C LEU A 164 -16.65 -6.99 15.56
N ASN A 165 -17.28 -7.36 14.45
CA ASN A 165 -18.72 -7.61 14.47
C ASN A 165 -18.99 -8.87 15.30
N SER A 166 -19.47 -8.69 16.54
CA SER A 166 -20.02 -9.75 17.40
C SER A 166 -19.10 -10.93 17.77
N ALA A 167 -17.78 -10.70 17.90
CA ALA A 167 -16.76 -11.69 18.28
C ALA A 167 -16.32 -12.69 17.19
N ASN A 168 -16.62 -12.42 15.92
CA ASN A 168 -16.00 -13.13 14.79
C ASN A 168 -14.97 -12.23 14.09
N ASP A 169 -13.70 -12.63 14.17
CA ASP A 169 -12.57 -11.95 13.51
C ASP A 169 -12.70 -11.99 11.97
N GLU A 170 -13.45 -12.95 11.40
CA GLU A 170 -13.73 -13.02 9.94
C GLU A 170 -14.67 -11.92 9.43
N THR A 171 -15.37 -11.22 10.33
CA THR A 171 -16.29 -10.12 9.99
C THR A 171 -15.76 -8.76 10.44
N ALA A 172 -14.48 -8.73 10.81
CA ALA A 172 -13.80 -7.54 11.26
C ALA A 172 -13.75 -6.47 10.14
N GLN A 173 -14.04 -5.23 10.51
CA GLN A 173 -14.02 -4.09 9.57
C GLN A 173 -13.03 -3.04 10.04
N LEU A 174 -12.44 -2.35 9.07
CA LEU A 174 -11.62 -1.18 9.37
C LEU A 174 -12.55 -0.04 9.80
N SER A 175 -12.13 0.73 10.79
CA SER A 175 -12.76 1.96 11.24
C SER A 175 -11.69 3.02 11.51
N PHE A 176 -12.05 4.27 11.24
CA PHE A 176 -11.25 5.44 11.63
C PHE A 176 -11.72 6.05 12.96
N GLU A 177 -12.87 5.60 13.47
CA GLU A 177 -13.43 6.00 14.75
C GLU A 177 -13.24 4.88 15.79
N GLY A 178 -12.71 5.23 16.95
CA GLY A 178 -12.52 4.32 18.09
C GLY A 178 -13.70 4.36 19.07
N LEU A 179 -13.50 3.81 20.28
CA LEU A 179 -14.41 4.04 21.40
C LEU A 179 -14.28 5.50 21.86
N GLU A 180 -15.40 6.22 21.91
CA GLU A 180 -15.49 7.55 22.55
C GLU A 180 -15.26 7.49 24.07
#